data_AF-A0A257NCD3-F1
#
_entry.id   AF-A0A257NCD3-F1
#
_cell.length_a   1.000
_cell.length_b   1.000
_cell.length_c   1.000
_cell.angle_alpha   90.00
_cell.angle_beta   90.00
_cell.angle_gamma   90.00
#
_symmetry.space_group_name_H-M   'P 1'
#
loop_
_entity.id
_entity.type
_entity.pdbx_description
1 polymer ?
#
loop_
_entity_poly.entity_id
_entity_poly.type
_entity_poly.pdbx_seq_one_letter_code
_entity_poly.pdbx_strand_id
1 'polypeptide(L)'
;MNTSLKFLTSITFITLAACSAQEVKQNLTNNSATDKKPPTMANEAESMSGLNPPMTIMKGEKKLNLVRIMDGGICKNDFQGAKGAFLLYADLNDIERIKREKGTAIFRDFETKIQDISGGVLQEAIDKTNLSEDPFALGEDEAQQKLANKLVNNFRNAATDAIDTFQKETTLTIDITAFPPSLVFYQKGCETTHVDLESTDSKKRQNTYSG
;
A
#
# COMPACT_ATOMS: atom_id res chain seq x y z
N MET A 1 -50.33 -3.41 51.03
CA MET A 1 -49.97 -1.99 51.20
C MET A 1 -48.46 -1.92 51.29
N ASN A 2 -47.77 -1.45 50.25
CA ASN A 2 -47.27 -0.06 50.10
C ASN A 2 -45.98 0.12 50.94
N THR A 3 -44.83 0.66 50.51
CA THR A 3 -44.23 1.08 49.23
C THR A 3 -42.74 1.29 49.54
N SER A 4 -41.90 1.38 48.50
CA SER A 4 -40.47 1.69 48.49
C SER A 4 -40.07 3.04 49.13
N LEU A 5 -38.78 3.20 49.49
CA LEU A 5 -37.92 4.23 48.88
C LEU A 5 -36.42 4.01 49.15
N LYS A 6 -35.63 4.29 48.10
CA LYS A 6 -34.16 4.24 47.97
C LYS A 6 -33.52 5.48 48.60
N PHE A 7 -32.25 5.41 49.01
CA PHE A 7 -31.20 6.44 48.78
C PHE A 7 -29.87 5.94 49.37
N LEU A 8 -28.85 5.73 48.54
CA LEU A 8 -27.45 5.72 48.98
C LEU A 8 -26.62 6.39 47.89
N THR A 9 -26.04 7.52 48.28
CA THR A 9 -25.36 8.54 47.49
C THR A 9 -23.92 8.14 47.18
N SER A 10 -23.55 8.28 45.91
CA SER A 10 -22.17 8.25 45.39
C SER A 10 -21.31 9.35 46.02
N ILE A 11 -20.05 9.03 46.33
CA ILE A 11 -18.97 10.02 46.47
C ILE A 11 -17.82 9.57 45.58
N THR A 12 -17.65 10.30 44.48
CA THR A 12 -16.56 10.19 43.51
C THR A 12 -15.41 11.10 43.98
N PHE A 13 -14.24 10.54 44.26
CA PHE A 13 -13.03 11.33 44.49
C PHE A 13 -12.32 11.61 43.17
N ILE A 14 -12.28 12.89 42.77
CA ILE A 14 -11.52 13.39 41.62
C ILE A 14 -10.13 13.81 42.12
N THR A 15 -9.08 13.11 41.71
CA THR A 15 -7.70 13.53 41.95
C THR A 15 -7.24 14.47 40.84
N LEU A 16 -7.14 15.76 41.14
CA LEU A 16 -6.46 16.76 40.31
C LEU A 16 -4.94 16.59 40.45
N ALA A 17 -4.28 16.04 39.44
CA ALA A 17 -2.83 16.12 39.30
C ALA A 17 -2.49 17.46 38.61
N ALA A 18 -1.98 18.41 39.39
CA ALA A 18 -1.41 19.65 38.88
C ALA A 18 0.03 19.40 38.41
N CYS A 19 0.29 19.49 37.11
CA CYS A 19 1.65 19.58 36.56
C CYS A 19 2.17 21.00 36.80
N SER A 20 3.08 21.15 37.76
CA SER A 20 3.90 22.35 37.92
C SER A 20 4.98 22.39 36.85
N ALA A 21 4.88 23.32 35.92
CA ALA A 21 5.95 23.66 34.99
C ALA A 21 7.09 24.33 35.77
N GLN A 22 8.30 23.75 35.71
CA GLN A 22 9.50 24.34 36.28
C GLN A 22 10.42 24.74 35.14
N GLU A 23 10.58 26.06 34.93
CA GLU A 23 11.53 26.59 33.97
C GLU A 23 12.97 26.39 34.49
N VAL A 24 13.76 25.62 33.74
CA VAL A 24 15.19 25.45 34.00
C VAL A 24 15.95 26.38 33.06
N LYS A 25 16.58 27.42 33.64
CA LYS A 25 17.65 28.19 32.99
C LYS A 25 18.83 27.26 32.68
N GLN A 26 19.17 27.08 31.40
CA GLN A 26 20.45 26.47 31.01
C GLN A 26 21.49 27.56 30.71
N ASN A 27 22.58 27.49 31.47
CA ASN A 27 23.83 28.20 31.28
C ASN A 27 24.45 27.82 29.93
N LEU A 28 24.91 28.84 29.19
CA LEU A 28 25.86 28.69 28.10
C LEU A 28 27.20 28.19 28.64
N THR A 29 27.67 27.03 28.18
CA THR A 29 29.10 26.77 28.03
C THR A 29 29.33 25.80 26.87
N ASN A 30 30.15 26.24 25.91
CA ASN A 30 30.67 25.51 24.76
C ASN A 30 31.27 24.15 25.12
N ASN A 31 31.04 23.12 24.29
CA ASN A 31 32.11 22.43 23.55
C ASN A 31 31.57 21.35 22.56
N SER A 32 32.07 21.47 21.32
CA SER A 32 32.16 20.58 20.16
C SER A 32 31.41 19.24 20.06
N ALA A 33 30.66 19.15 18.96
CA ALA A 33 30.66 18.10 17.93
C ALA A 33 30.53 16.63 18.35
N THR A 34 29.36 16.04 18.05
CA THR A 34 29.24 14.84 17.20
C THR A 34 27.80 14.78 16.68
N ASP A 35 27.64 15.00 15.38
CA ASP A 35 26.41 14.73 14.64
C ASP A 35 26.03 13.24 14.80
N LYS A 36 24.98 12.97 15.56
CA LYS A 36 24.22 11.72 15.46
C LYS A 36 22.74 12.07 15.38
N LYS A 37 22.28 12.31 14.15
CA LYS A 37 20.86 12.32 13.83
C LYS A 37 20.32 10.90 14.10
N PRO A 38 19.28 10.72 14.94
CA PRO A 38 18.64 9.43 15.11
C PRO A 38 17.95 9.02 13.79
N PRO A 39 17.88 7.71 13.46
CA PRO A 39 17.17 7.27 12.27
C PRO A 39 15.69 7.64 12.43
N THR A 40 15.23 8.56 11.59
CA THR A 40 13.83 8.88 11.45
C THR A 40 13.14 7.63 10.93
N MET A 41 12.44 6.92 11.81
CA MET A 41 11.43 5.96 11.37
C MET A 41 10.44 6.74 10.51
N ALA A 42 10.39 6.39 9.23
CA ALA A 42 9.40 6.93 8.31
C ALA A 42 8.03 6.49 8.82
N ASN A 43 7.37 7.38 9.54
CA ASN A 43 5.96 7.24 9.87
C ASN A 43 5.17 7.24 8.57
N GLU A 44 4.29 6.25 8.48
CA GLU A 44 3.19 6.08 7.53
C GLU A 44 2.42 7.40 7.36
N ALA A 45 2.81 8.19 6.36
CA ALA A 45 2.05 9.21 5.64
C ALA A 45 3.05 10.05 4.85
N GLU A 46 3.77 9.44 3.90
CA GLU A 46 4.34 10.23 2.82
C GLU A 46 3.16 10.82 2.05
N SER A 47 2.97 12.12 2.29
CA SER A 47 2.36 13.10 1.39
C SER A 47 2.17 12.55 -0.02
N MET A 48 0.95 12.64 -0.57
CA MET A 48 0.57 12.32 -1.95
C MET A 48 1.26 13.26 -2.97
N SER A 49 2.58 13.39 -2.88
CA SER A 49 3.46 14.16 -3.75
C SER A 49 4.20 13.26 -4.77
N GLY A 50 3.96 11.95 -4.74
CA GLY A 50 4.60 11.00 -5.64
C GLY A 50 3.68 10.56 -6.78
N LEU A 51 3.62 11.32 -7.89
CA LEU A 51 3.17 10.76 -9.17
C LEU A 51 4.07 9.59 -9.61
N ASN A 52 5.31 9.56 -9.11
CA ASN A 52 6.28 8.54 -9.40
C ASN A 52 6.36 7.52 -8.25
N PRO A 53 6.35 6.21 -8.55
CA PRO A 53 6.55 5.18 -7.54
C PRO A 53 7.97 5.23 -6.96
N PRO A 54 8.17 4.89 -5.68
CA PRO A 54 9.50 4.85 -5.09
C PRO A 54 10.32 3.74 -5.77
N MET A 55 11.51 4.08 -6.24
CA MET A 55 12.38 3.11 -6.95
C MET A 55 12.92 2.01 -6.03
N THR A 56 12.92 2.25 -4.71
CA THR A 56 13.42 1.29 -3.72
C THR A 56 12.62 1.38 -2.42
N ILE A 57 12.48 0.25 -1.73
CA ILE A 57 11.86 0.17 -0.39
C ILE A 57 12.73 -0.66 0.55
N MET A 58 12.48 -0.52 1.85
CA MET A 58 13.07 -1.38 2.89
C MET A 58 12.03 -2.41 3.34
N LYS A 59 12.40 -3.70 3.33
CA LYS A 59 11.62 -4.81 3.91
C LYS A 59 12.48 -5.49 4.97
N GLY A 60 12.22 -5.17 6.24
CA GLY A 60 13.15 -5.48 7.33
C GLY A 60 14.51 -4.80 7.09
N GLU A 61 15.59 -5.57 7.13
CA GLU A 61 16.95 -5.08 6.84
C GLU A 61 17.33 -5.16 5.34
N LYS A 62 16.44 -5.66 4.48
CA LYS A 62 16.70 -5.81 3.05
C LYS A 62 16.21 -4.62 2.25
N LYS A 63 17.05 -4.14 1.32
CA LYS A 63 16.69 -3.15 0.30
C LYS A 63 16.14 -3.85 -0.94
N LEU A 64 14.90 -3.56 -1.30
CA LEU A 64 14.27 -4.06 -2.52
C LEU A 64 14.18 -2.96 -3.57
N ASN A 65 14.23 -3.34 -4.85
CA ASN A 65 14.21 -2.42 -5.99
C ASN A 65 12.93 -2.65 -6.78
N LEU A 66 12.33 -1.58 -7.29
CA LEU A 66 11.18 -1.66 -8.18
C LEU A 66 11.63 -2.35 -9.47
N VAL A 67 11.11 -3.55 -9.72
CA VAL A 67 11.45 -4.34 -10.91
C VAL A 67 10.31 -4.39 -11.92
N ARG A 68 9.07 -4.12 -11.50
CA ARG A 68 7.92 -4.06 -12.39
C ARG A 68 6.78 -3.23 -11.81
N ILE A 69 6.05 -2.56 -12.69
CA ILE A 69 4.74 -1.99 -12.42
C ILE A 69 3.74 -2.88 -13.15
N MET A 70 2.71 -3.35 -12.43
CA MET A 70 1.68 -4.24 -12.95
C MET A 70 0.34 -3.51 -12.87
N ASP A 71 -0.39 -3.45 -13.97
CA ASP A 71 -1.76 -2.96 -13.96
C ASP A 71 -2.71 -4.08 -13.55
N GLY A 72 -3.71 -3.73 -12.74
CA GLY A 72 -4.71 -4.67 -12.28
C GLY A 72 -6.05 -3.99 -12.03
N GLY A 73 -7.13 -4.76 -12.18
CA GLY A 73 -8.47 -4.29 -11.87
C GLY A 73 -9.40 -5.45 -11.57
N ILE A 74 -10.27 -5.28 -10.59
CA ILE A 74 -11.27 -6.25 -10.17
C ILE A 74 -12.59 -5.54 -9.96
N CYS A 75 -13.66 -6.16 -10.48
CA CYS A 75 -15.03 -5.83 -10.11
C CYS A 75 -15.50 -6.78 -9.00
N LYS A 76 -16.00 -6.19 -7.91
CA LYS A 76 -16.67 -6.90 -6.83
C LYS A 76 -18.07 -7.37 -7.24
N ASN A 77 -18.73 -6.56 -8.06
CA ASN A 77 -20.04 -6.79 -8.66
C ASN A 77 -20.19 -5.84 -9.87
N ASP A 78 -21.34 -5.89 -10.54
CA ASP A 78 -21.61 -5.08 -11.75
C ASP A 78 -21.52 -3.57 -11.53
N PHE A 79 -21.54 -3.10 -10.28
CA PHE A 79 -21.52 -1.68 -9.93
C PHE A 79 -20.20 -1.21 -9.32
N GLN A 80 -19.47 -2.11 -8.65
CA GLN A 80 -18.37 -1.75 -7.77
C GLN A 80 -17.09 -2.49 -8.12
N GLY A 81 -15.97 -1.77 -8.08
CA GLY A 81 -14.64 -2.36 -8.23
C GLY A 81 -13.53 -1.34 -8.05
N ALA A 82 -12.31 -1.75 -8.32
CA ALA A 82 -11.19 -0.82 -8.43
C ALA A 82 -10.20 -1.29 -9.48
N LYS A 83 -9.46 -0.33 -10.04
CA LYS A 83 -8.28 -0.59 -10.86
C LYS A 83 -7.12 0.32 -10.47
N GLY A 84 -5.92 -0.05 -10.87
CA GLY A 84 -4.74 0.78 -10.73
C GLY A 84 -3.46 -0.02 -10.93
N ALA A 85 -2.34 0.59 -10.54
CA ALA A 85 -1.03 0.01 -10.61
C ALA A 85 -0.62 -0.64 -9.27
N PHE A 86 0.12 -1.73 -9.39
CA PHE A 86 0.71 -2.51 -8.30
C PHE A 86 2.21 -2.64 -8.56
N LEU A 87 3.00 -2.40 -7.53
CA LEU A 87 4.44 -2.28 -7.62
C LEU A 87 5.08 -3.57 -7.13
N LEU A 88 5.87 -4.22 -8.00
CA LEU A 88 6.67 -5.38 -7.65
C LEU A 88 8.09 -4.94 -7.33
N TYR A 89 8.50 -5.21 -6.10
CA TYR A 89 9.86 -5.00 -5.61
C TYR A 89 10.59 -6.33 -5.46
N ALA A 90 11.89 -6.35 -5.75
CA ALA A 90 12.72 -7.55 -5.56
C ALA A 90 14.14 -7.22 -5.09
N ASP A 91 14.77 -8.17 -4.39
CA ASP A 91 16.18 -8.14 -4.03
C ASP A 91 17.04 -8.49 -5.25
N LEU A 92 17.83 -7.53 -5.73
CA LEU A 92 18.68 -7.74 -6.92
C LEU A 92 19.76 -8.80 -6.68
N ASN A 93 20.21 -8.98 -5.43
CA ASN A 93 21.21 -10.00 -5.13
C ASN A 93 20.62 -11.41 -5.28
N ASP A 94 19.37 -11.60 -4.88
CA ASP A 94 18.65 -12.86 -5.09
C ASP A 94 18.45 -13.12 -6.59
N ILE A 95 18.09 -12.09 -7.37
CA ILE A 95 17.97 -12.21 -8.82
C ILE A 95 19.29 -12.69 -9.44
N GLU A 96 20.40 -12.01 -9.14
CA GLU A 96 21.71 -12.36 -9.71
C GLU A 96 22.19 -13.73 -9.25
N ARG A 97 21.94 -14.11 -7.99
CA ARG A 97 22.23 -15.45 -7.49
C ARG A 97 21.43 -16.51 -8.24
N ILE A 98 20.12 -16.34 -8.35
CA ILE A 98 19.22 -17.30 -9.03
C ILE A 98 19.58 -17.42 -10.51
N LYS A 99 19.92 -16.33 -11.21
CA LYS A 99 20.40 -16.38 -12.59
C LYS A 99 21.64 -17.28 -12.73
N ARG A 100 22.60 -17.18 -11.81
CA ARG A 100 23.82 -18.02 -11.81
C ARG A 100 23.52 -19.48 -11.48
N GLU A 101 22.62 -19.74 -10.53
CA GLU A 101 22.35 -21.09 -10.01
C GLU A 101 21.35 -21.89 -10.87
N LYS A 102 20.32 -21.23 -11.41
CA LYS A 102 19.17 -21.87 -12.08
C LYS A 102 18.97 -21.44 -13.53
N GLY A 103 19.75 -20.46 -14.01
CA GLY A 103 19.57 -19.85 -15.32
C GLY A 103 18.43 -18.83 -15.37
N THR A 104 18.29 -18.12 -16.49
CA THR A 104 17.30 -17.05 -16.67
C THR A 104 15.89 -17.55 -16.99
N ALA A 105 15.76 -18.78 -17.49
CA ALA A 105 14.47 -19.33 -17.92
C ALA A 105 13.44 -19.42 -16.79
N ILE A 106 13.89 -19.64 -15.54
CA ILE A 106 13.03 -19.79 -14.36
C ILE A 106 12.22 -18.52 -14.04
N PHE A 107 12.68 -17.34 -14.47
CA PHE A 107 12.00 -16.08 -14.18
C PHE A 107 10.65 -15.96 -14.91
N ARG A 108 10.46 -16.67 -16.03
CA ARG A 108 9.15 -16.74 -16.70
C ARG A 108 8.11 -17.40 -15.80
N ASP A 109 8.50 -18.47 -15.10
CA ASP A 109 7.62 -19.17 -14.16
C ASP A 109 7.35 -18.30 -12.93
N PHE A 110 8.36 -17.55 -12.47
CA PHE A 110 8.21 -16.60 -11.37
C PHE A 110 7.25 -15.47 -11.71
N GLU A 111 7.38 -14.88 -12.90
CA GLU A 111 6.46 -13.84 -13.38
C GLU A 111 5.02 -14.35 -13.43
N THR A 112 4.80 -15.56 -13.96
CA THR A 112 3.47 -16.18 -14.02
C THR A 112 2.89 -16.36 -12.60
N LYS A 113 3.66 -16.94 -11.68
CA LYS A 113 3.25 -17.10 -10.29
C LYS A 113 2.94 -15.77 -9.59
N ILE A 114 3.75 -14.74 -9.82
CA ILE A 114 3.54 -13.41 -9.23
C ILE A 114 2.28 -12.75 -9.78
N GLN A 115 1.98 -12.91 -11.07
CA GLN A 115 0.73 -12.42 -11.66
C GLN A 115 -0.48 -13.11 -11.05
N ASP A 116 -0.45 -14.44 -10.90
CA ASP A 116 -1.53 -15.21 -10.26
C ASP A 116 -1.74 -14.79 -8.80
N ILE A 117 -0.65 -14.65 -8.03
CA ILE A 117 -0.68 -14.14 -6.66
C ILE A 117 -1.30 -12.75 -6.63
N SER A 118 -0.86 -11.84 -7.50
CA SER A 118 -1.33 -10.45 -7.51
C SER A 118 -2.81 -10.35 -7.83
N GLY A 119 -3.30 -11.15 -8.79
CA GLY A 119 -4.72 -11.21 -9.13
C GLY A 119 -5.57 -11.71 -7.96
N GLY A 120 -5.16 -12.81 -7.32
CA GLY A 120 -5.85 -13.36 -6.15
C GLY A 120 -5.86 -12.40 -4.95
N VAL A 121 -4.73 -11.78 -4.66
CA VAL A 121 -4.58 -10.78 -3.59
C VAL A 121 -5.47 -9.56 -3.85
N LEU A 122 -5.52 -9.06 -5.09
CA LEU A 122 -6.37 -7.93 -5.45
C LEU A 122 -7.85 -8.27 -5.28
N GLN A 123 -8.27 -9.46 -5.73
CA GLN A 123 -9.64 -9.94 -5.56
C GLN A 123 -10.03 -9.96 -4.08
N GLU A 124 -9.23 -10.62 -3.24
CA GLU A 124 -9.51 -10.70 -1.80
C GLU A 124 -9.54 -9.32 -1.14
N ALA A 125 -8.62 -8.44 -1.52
CA ALA A 125 -8.57 -7.07 -1.00
C ALA A 125 -9.83 -6.28 -1.36
N ILE A 126 -10.35 -6.44 -2.57
CA ILE A 126 -11.58 -5.79 -3.04
C ILE A 126 -12.80 -6.35 -2.33
N ASP A 127 -12.86 -7.66 -2.13
CA ASP A 127 -13.97 -8.31 -1.43
C ASP A 127 -14.08 -7.83 0.02
N LYS A 128 -12.93 -7.61 0.68
CA LYS A 128 -12.85 -7.05 2.04
C LYS A 128 -13.06 -5.53 2.10
N THR A 129 -12.91 -4.82 0.99
CA THR A 129 -13.07 -3.37 0.94
C THR A 129 -14.55 -3.01 0.78
N ASN A 130 -15.07 -2.13 1.66
CA ASN A 130 -16.36 -1.49 1.43
C ASN A 130 -16.16 -0.34 0.44
N LEU A 131 -16.54 -0.58 -0.82
CA LEU A 131 -16.40 0.36 -1.93
C LEU A 131 -17.53 1.39 -2.00
N SER A 132 -18.47 1.39 -1.06
CA SER A 132 -19.58 2.37 -1.06
C SER A 132 -19.10 3.78 -0.75
N GLU A 133 -19.85 4.80 -1.21
CA GLU A 133 -19.59 6.21 -0.89
C GLU A 133 -19.56 6.42 0.65
N ASP A 134 -18.61 7.24 1.13
CA ASP A 134 -18.51 7.61 2.55
C ASP A 134 -19.40 8.83 2.82
N PRO A 135 -20.56 8.67 3.49
CA PRO A 135 -21.49 9.78 3.72
C PRO A 135 -20.95 10.81 4.74
N PHE A 136 -19.82 10.53 5.39
CA PHE A 136 -19.18 11.39 6.37
C PHE A 136 -17.90 12.06 5.86
N ALA A 137 -17.51 11.83 4.60
CA ALA A 137 -16.36 12.51 4.01
C ALA A 137 -16.68 14.00 3.78
N LEU A 138 -15.69 14.88 4.01
CA LEU A 138 -15.85 16.32 3.83
C LEU A 138 -15.65 16.75 2.36
N GLY A 139 -15.31 15.81 1.48
CA GLY A 139 -15.14 15.98 0.04
C GLY A 139 -14.73 14.69 -0.68
N GLU A 140 -14.75 14.71 -2.01
CA GLU A 140 -14.44 13.56 -2.87
C GLU A 140 -12.98 13.10 -2.69
N ASP A 141 -12.03 14.03 -2.65
CA ASP A 141 -10.60 13.72 -2.46
C ASP A 141 -10.34 12.97 -1.14
N GLU A 142 -10.99 13.39 -0.05
CA GLU A 142 -10.87 12.75 1.25
C GLU A 142 -11.49 11.35 1.24
N ALA A 143 -12.67 11.20 0.63
CA ALA A 143 -13.33 9.92 0.47
C ALA A 143 -12.46 8.93 -0.33
N GLN A 144 -11.87 9.39 -1.43
CA GLN A 144 -10.99 8.60 -2.27
C GLN A 144 -9.70 8.21 -1.54
N GLN A 145 -9.09 9.13 -0.80
CA GLN A 145 -7.90 8.83 0.01
C GLN A 145 -8.19 7.77 1.08
N LYS A 146 -9.31 7.91 1.80
CA LYS A 146 -9.73 6.92 2.81
C LYS A 146 -9.95 5.55 2.17
N LEU A 147 -10.56 5.51 1.00
CA LEU A 147 -10.81 4.26 0.28
C LEU A 147 -9.51 3.63 -0.24
N ALA A 148 -8.60 4.44 -0.80
CA ALA A 148 -7.26 4.03 -1.20
C ALA A 148 -6.49 3.40 -0.03
N ASN A 149 -6.46 4.07 1.12
CA ASN A 149 -5.79 3.55 2.32
C ASN A 149 -6.38 2.22 2.79
N LYS A 150 -7.72 2.07 2.74
CA LYS A 150 -8.39 0.79 3.05
C LYS A 150 -7.99 -0.32 2.09
N LEU A 151 -8.01 -0.05 0.78
CA LEU A 151 -7.61 -1.04 -0.21
C LEU A 151 -6.14 -1.44 -0.06
N VAL A 152 -5.24 -0.48 0.14
CA VAL A 152 -3.80 -0.73 0.35
C VAL A 152 -3.57 -1.62 1.57
N ASN A 153 -4.23 -1.33 2.69
CA ASN A 153 -4.13 -2.15 3.89
C ASN A 153 -4.67 -3.57 3.67
N ASN A 154 -5.84 -3.70 3.03
CA ASN A 154 -6.42 -4.99 2.71
C ASN A 154 -5.54 -5.80 1.75
N PHE A 155 -4.95 -5.15 0.74
CA PHE A 155 -4.02 -5.74 -0.21
C PHE A 155 -2.76 -6.24 0.49
N ARG A 156 -2.12 -5.42 1.32
CA ARG A 156 -0.94 -5.80 2.11
C ARG A 156 -1.23 -7.03 2.99
N ASN A 157 -2.38 -7.03 3.65
CA ASN A 157 -2.78 -8.14 4.52
C ASN A 157 -3.02 -9.42 3.71
N ALA A 158 -3.75 -9.35 2.59
CA ALA A 158 -4.00 -10.50 1.72
C ALA A 158 -2.71 -11.04 1.06
N ALA A 159 -1.73 -10.17 0.79
CA ALA A 159 -0.48 -10.55 0.13
C ALA A 159 0.48 -11.34 1.02
N THR A 160 0.35 -11.24 2.35
CA THR A 160 1.38 -11.69 3.30
C THR A 160 1.70 -13.17 3.14
N ASP A 161 0.70 -14.06 3.26
CA ASP A 161 0.92 -15.51 3.22
C ASP A 161 1.36 -15.99 1.83
N ALA A 162 0.81 -15.39 0.77
CA ALA A 162 1.12 -15.74 -0.61
C ALA A 162 2.57 -15.35 -0.98
N ILE A 163 3.01 -14.15 -0.58
CA ILE A 163 4.39 -13.70 -0.75
C ILE A 163 5.34 -14.59 0.05
N ASP A 164 5.02 -14.87 1.31
CA ASP A 164 5.87 -15.73 2.15
C ASP A 164 6.03 -17.13 1.56
N THR A 165 4.96 -17.70 1.00
CA THR A 165 4.98 -18.98 0.32
C THR A 165 5.85 -18.93 -0.93
N PHE A 166 5.66 -17.92 -1.79
CA PHE A 166 6.49 -17.72 -2.97
C PHE A 166 7.97 -17.60 -2.62
N GLN A 167 8.30 -16.82 -1.60
CA GLN A 167 9.68 -16.61 -1.17
C GLN A 167 10.32 -17.91 -0.64
N LYS A 168 9.58 -18.73 0.11
CA LYS A 168 10.05 -20.04 0.58
C LYS A 168 10.34 -21.00 -0.56
N GLU A 169 9.47 -21.03 -1.58
CA GLU A 169 9.63 -21.91 -2.75
C GLU A 169 10.77 -21.48 -3.68
N THR A 170 10.91 -20.17 -3.90
CA THR A 170 11.77 -19.64 -4.97
C THR A 170 13.12 -19.13 -4.47
N THR A 171 13.21 -18.79 -3.18
CA THR A 171 14.32 -18.03 -2.55
C THR A 171 14.46 -16.59 -3.05
N LEU A 172 13.53 -16.10 -3.89
CA LEU A 172 13.54 -14.73 -4.39
C LEU A 172 12.79 -13.83 -3.41
N THR A 173 13.50 -12.94 -2.72
CA THR A 173 12.85 -11.96 -1.83
C THR A 173 12.11 -10.92 -2.67
N ILE A 174 10.79 -10.83 -2.48
CA ILE A 174 9.92 -9.86 -3.17
C ILE A 174 8.99 -9.10 -2.21
N ASP A 175 8.43 -8.01 -2.71
CA ASP A 175 7.26 -7.37 -2.11
C ASP A 175 6.33 -6.87 -3.19
N ILE A 176 5.02 -6.84 -2.90
CA ILE A 176 4.00 -6.33 -3.82
C ILE A 176 3.13 -5.35 -3.05
N THR A 177 2.96 -4.14 -3.57
CA THR A 177 2.13 -3.11 -2.94
C THR A 177 1.24 -2.42 -3.95
N ALA A 178 0.04 -2.03 -3.54
CA ALA A 178 -0.82 -1.14 -4.34
C ALA A 178 -0.19 0.26 -4.41
N PHE A 179 -0.33 0.94 -5.55
CA PHE A 179 0.14 2.32 -5.72
C PHE A 179 -1.03 3.30 -5.59
N PRO A 180 -1.27 3.91 -4.40
CA PRO A 180 -2.46 4.70 -4.13
C PRO A 180 -2.78 5.79 -5.15
N PRO A 181 -1.79 6.57 -5.65
CA PRO A 181 -2.03 7.62 -6.63
C PRO A 181 -2.63 7.14 -7.97
N SER A 182 -2.52 5.85 -8.28
CA SER A 182 -3.08 5.26 -9.51
C SER A 182 -4.46 4.61 -9.32
N LEU A 183 -4.95 4.52 -8.08
CA LEU A 183 -6.19 3.81 -7.78
C LEU A 183 -7.41 4.59 -8.24
N VAL A 184 -8.23 3.94 -9.05
CA VAL A 184 -9.54 4.40 -9.49
C VAL A 184 -10.60 3.45 -8.96
N PHE A 185 -11.63 4.00 -8.33
CA PHE A 185 -12.73 3.23 -7.74
C PHE A 185 -14.00 3.39 -8.57
N TYR A 186 -14.67 2.27 -8.79
CA TYR A 186 -15.95 2.20 -9.49
C TYR A 186 -17.06 2.01 -8.48
N GLN A 187 -18.12 2.81 -8.61
CA GLN A 187 -19.30 2.77 -7.73
C GLN A 187 -20.63 2.81 -8.50
N LYS A 188 -20.58 3.04 -9.82
CA LYS A 188 -21.75 3.27 -10.69
C LYS A 188 -21.67 2.45 -11.98
N GLY A 189 -20.99 1.31 -11.92
CA GLY A 189 -20.72 0.45 -13.08
C GLY A 189 -19.28 -0.02 -13.06
N CYS A 190 -19.07 -1.33 -13.11
CA CYS A 190 -17.76 -1.93 -13.19
C CYS A 190 -17.78 -3.00 -14.29
N GLU A 191 -17.14 -2.70 -15.41
CA GLU A 191 -16.95 -3.63 -16.50
C GLU A 191 -15.47 -4.03 -16.55
N THR A 192 -15.16 -5.30 -16.27
CA THR A 192 -13.78 -5.83 -16.39
C THR A 192 -13.34 -6.04 -17.84
N THR A 193 -14.19 -5.73 -18.82
CA THR A 193 -13.94 -5.99 -20.25
C THR A 193 -12.89 -5.05 -20.89
N HIS A 194 -12.41 -4.04 -20.16
CA HIS A 194 -11.38 -3.10 -20.63
C HIS A 194 -10.28 -2.90 -19.58
N VAL A 195 -9.57 -3.98 -19.23
CA VAL A 195 -8.13 -3.80 -18.99
C VAL A 195 -7.54 -3.68 -20.39
N ASP A 196 -7.42 -2.44 -20.88
CA ASP A 196 -6.75 -2.15 -22.14
C ASP A 196 -5.31 -2.66 -22.03
N LEU A 197 -5.10 -3.91 -22.45
CA LEU A 197 -3.84 -4.31 -23.06
C LEU A 197 -3.75 -3.42 -24.31
N GLU A 198 -3.23 -2.20 -24.17
CA GLU A 198 -2.70 -1.47 -25.31
C GLU A 198 -1.51 -2.28 -25.85
N SER A 199 -1.85 -3.31 -26.61
CA SER A 199 -1.00 -3.91 -27.59
C SER A 199 -0.67 -2.81 -28.59
N THR A 200 0.58 -2.36 -28.57
CA THR A 200 1.36 -1.96 -29.73
C THR A 200 0.58 -1.95 -31.05
N ASP A 201 -0.12 -0.84 -31.35
CA ASP A 201 -0.51 -0.50 -32.72
C ASP A 201 0.17 0.81 -33.13
N SER A 202 1.49 0.84 -32.94
CA SER A 202 2.39 1.83 -33.54
C SER A 202 2.94 1.30 -34.86
N LYS A 203 2.09 0.80 -35.77
CA LYS A 203 2.57 0.47 -37.13
C LYS A 203 1.50 0.48 -38.21
N LYS A 204 0.70 1.55 -38.28
CA LYS A 204 -0.07 1.81 -39.52
C LYS A 204 -0.41 3.27 -39.79
N ARG A 205 0.53 4.19 -39.59
CA ARG A 205 0.46 5.54 -40.22
C ARG A 205 1.86 6.04 -40.56
N GLN A 206 2.36 5.65 -41.72
CA GLN A 206 3.26 6.43 -42.59
C GLN A 206 3.68 5.53 -43.76
N ASN A 207 2.82 5.44 -44.77
CA ASN A 207 3.23 5.18 -46.15
C ASN A 207 2.18 5.75 -47.08
N THR A 208 2.15 7.08 -47.13
CA THR A 208 1.58 7.87 -48.23
C THR A 208 2.49 9.06 -48.43
N TYR A 209 3.56 8.83 -49.19
CA TYR A 209 4.20 9.87 -50.00
C TYR A 209 4.44 9.26 -51.38
N SER A 210 3.57 9.59 -52.30
CA SER A 210 3.78 9.48 -53.74
C SER A 210 3.13 10.73 -54.33
N GLY A 211 3.97 11.58 -54.91
CA GLY A 211 3.68 12.91 -55.43
C GLY A 211 5.01 13.59 -55.71
#